data_AF-A0A1H1KAZ6-F1
#
_entry.id   AF-A0A1H1KAZ6-F1
#
_cell.length_a   1.000
_cell.length_b   1.000
_cell.length_c   1.000
_cell.angle_alpha   90.00
_cell.angle_beta   90.00
_cell.angle_gamma   90.00
#
_symmetry.space_group_name_H-M   'P 1'
#
loop_
_entity.id
_entity.type
_entity.pdbx_description
1 polymer ?
#
loop_
_entity_poly.entity_id
_entity_poly.type
_entity_poly.pdbx_seq_one_letter_code
_entity_poly.pdbx_strand_id
1 'polypeptide(L)'
;MAETDDQRRARLPAAVYDLAIRLGVKPGDNRGGVKLTQTGRMKRNLDTQSWMAFTATQAISTCACEFNWRAKAGPFGMISARDALEHGEGRLDIMALGVIPIARAEHTPALVRGELMRYLAELPWAPAAILLNTALCWREDGPDALAVSAGAEKPRRKSCSASTATGGSPVASHLIDRDRRPRHSCPRRGAGDSPTIAVAAICGFLMPAKSAG
;
A
#
# COMPACT_ATOMS: atom_id res chain seq x y z
N MET A 1 15.58 18.83 14.17
CA MET A 1 15.96 17.91 15.26
C MET A 1 15.11 16.67 15.10
N ALA A 2 15.69 15.47 15.00
CA ALA A 2 14.91 14.25 14.84
C ALA A 2 14.16 13.93 16.16
N GLU A 3 12.90 13.50 16.08
CA GLU A 3 12.10 13.07 17.24
C GLU A 3 12.82 11.90 17.95
N THR A 4 12.96 11.98 19.28
CA THR A 4 13.61 10.95 20.10
C THR A 4 12.72 9.71 20.26
N ASP A 5 13.30 8.58 20.69
CA ASP A 5 12.53 7.34 20.93
C ASP A 5 11.44 7.54 22.00
N ASP A 6 11.75 8.25 23.08
CA ASP A 6 10.81 8.56 24.16
C ASP A 6 9.62 9.40 23.66
N GLN A 7 9.88 10.38 22.79
CA GLN A 7 8.84 11.19 22.16
C GLN A 7 7.91 10.32 21.28
N ARG A 8 8.47 9.36 20.53
CA ARG A 8 7.69 8.42 19.71
C ARG A 8 6.80 7.53 20.57
N ARG A 9 7.34 7.01 21.68
CA ARG A 9 6.58 6.18 22.64
C ARG A 9 5.46 6.95 23.32
N ALA A 10 5.67 8.24 23.60
CA ALA A 10 4.64 9.09 24.17
C ALA A 10 3.53 9.43 23.16
N ARG A 11 3.87 9.57 21.86
CA ARG A 11 2.91 9.93 20.80
C ARG A 11 2.06 8.76 20.32
N LEU A 12 2.59 7.54 20.29
CA LEU A 12 1.93 6.37 19.72
C LEU A 12 1.33 5.46 20.78
N PRO A 13 0.20 4.78 20.52
CA PRO A 13 -0.26 3.68 21.36
C PRO A 13 0.81 2.60 21.49
N ALA A 14 0.93 2.00 22.68
CA ALA A 14 1.98 1.01 22.97
C ALA A 14 1.95 -0.16 21.97
N ALA A 15 0.76 -0.65 21.64
CA ALA A 15 0.58 -1.75 20.69
C ALA A 15 1.08 -1.42 19.26
N VAL A 16 1.03 -0.14 18.86
CA VAL A 16 1.53 0.33 17.55
C VAL A 16 3.05 0.37 17.54
N TYR A 17 3.64 0.87 18.63
CA TYR A 17 5.09 0.85 18.80
C TYR A 17 5.62 -0.59 18.76
N ASP A 18 4.99 -1.49 19.52
CA ASP A 18 5.37 -2.90 19.56
C ASP A 18 5.19 -3.59 18.20
N LEU A 19 4.18 -3.22 17.41
CA LEU A 19 4.03 -3.71 16.04
C LEU A 19 5.26 -3.36 15.18
N ALA A 20 5.74 -2.11 15.24
CA ALA A 20 6.91 -1.70 14.49
C ALA A 20 8.15 -2.51 14.88
N ILE A 21 8.37 -2.73 16.19
CA ILE A 21 9.47 -3.55 16.69
C ILE A 21 9.35 -5.01 16.22
N ARG A 22 8.14 -5.59 16.29
CA ARG A 22 7.87 -6.95 15.77
C ARG A 22 8.14 -7.09 14.27
N LEU A 23 7.91 -6.02 13.51
CA LEU A 23 8.24 -5.94 12.08
C LEU A 23 9.73 -5.67 11.81
N GLY A 24 10.57 -5.63 12.84
CA GLY A 24 12.02 -5.54 12.72
C GLY A 24 12.60 -4.13 12.78
N VAL A 25 11.79 -3.12 13.14
CA VAL A 25 12.31 -1.76 13.36
C VAL A 25 13.16 -1.74 14.62
N LYS A 26 14.36 -1.19 14.53
CA LYS A 26 15.24 -1.01 15.69
C LYS A 26 14.94 0.35 16.34
N PRO A 27 14.90 0.45 17.68
CA PRO A 27 14.82 1.74 18.35
C PRO A 27 15.93 2.68 17.86
N GLY A 28 15.56 3.92 17.56
CA GLY A 28 16.47 4.91 16.95
C GLY A 28 16.71 4.75 15.43
N ASP A 29 16.08 3.80 14.74
CA ASP A 29 16.11 3.78 13.27
C ASP A 29 15.48 5.06 12.70
N ASN A 30 16.23 5.72 11.83
CA ASN A 30 15.91 7.00 11.20
C ASN A 30 16.08 6.92 9.67
N ARG A 31 16.08 5.72 9.09
CA ARG A 31 16.12 5.56 7.63
C ARG A 31 14.88 6.20 7.01
N GLY A 32 15.10 7.20 6.15
CA GLY A 32 14.03 8.00 5.51
C GLY A 32 13.29 7.30 4.37
N GLY A 33 13.67 6.07 4.00
CA GLY A 33 12.98 5.33 2.96
C GLY A 33 13.51 3.92 2.74
N VAL A 34 12.72 3.14 2.00
CA VAL A 34 13.06 1.78 1.55
C VAL A 34 13.07 1.75 0.03
N LYS A 35 14.03 1.05 -0.56
CA LYS A 35 14.09 0.78 -1.99
C LYS A 35 13.95 -0.71 -2.25
N LEU A 36 12.97 -1.09 -3.06
CA LEU A 36 12.70 -2.46 -3.46
C LEU A 36 13.02 -2.62 -4.96
N THR A 37 13.54 -3.78 -5.34
CA THR A 37 13.67 -4.19 -6.74
C THR A 37 12.90 -5.49 -6.91
N GLN A 38 12.07 -5.55 -7.94
CA GLN A 38 11.21 -6.68 -8.23
C GLN A 38 11.50 -7.16 -9.65
N THR A 39 11.49 -8.47 -9.84
CA THR A 39 11.58 -9.11 -11.14
C THR A 39 10.54 -10.20 -11.21
N GLY A 40 9.87 -10.35 -12.35
CA GLY A 40 8.86 -11.38 -12.46
C GLY A 40 8.30 -11.49 -13.87
N ARG A 41 7.10 -12.08 -13.96
CA ARG A 41 6.35 -12.17 -15.20
C ARG A 41 4.95 -11.63 -14.98
N MET A 42 4.45 -10.86 -15.95
CA MET A 42 3.10 -10.31 -15.94
C MET A 42 2.40 -10.60 -17.26
N LYS A 43 1.07 -10.72 -17.22
CA LYS A 43 0.23 -10.77 -18.41
C LYS A 43 -0.30 -9.37 -18.72
N ARG A 44 -0.48 -9.06 -20.01
CA ARG A 44 -1.04 -7.77 -20.44
C ARG A 44 -2.53 -7.65 -20.09
N ASN A 45 -3.25 -8.76 -20.16
CA ASN A 45 -4.64 -8.91 -19.73
C ASN A 45 -4.85 -10.36 -19.26
N LEU A 46 -5.98 -10.65 -18.61
CA LEU A 46 -6.25 -11.99 -18.08
C LEU A 46 -6.44 -13.04 -19.19
N ASP A 47 -6.92 -12.61 -20.37
CA ASP A 47 -7.26 -13.48 -21.49
C ASP A 47 -6.05 -13.89 -22.35
N THR A 48 -4.91 -13.21 -22.20
CA THR A 48 -3.69 -13.53 -22.95
C THR A 48 -2.91 -14.66 -22.28
N GLN A 49 -2.42 -15.58 -23.11
CA GLN A 49 -1.48 -16.63 -22.68
C GLN A 49 -0.02 -16.16 -22.64
N SER A 50 0.26 -14.97 -23.20
CA SER A 50 1.61 -14.42 -23.27
C SER A 50 2.01 -13.79 -21.94
N TRP A 51 2.99 -14.40 -21.29
CA TRP A 51 3.68 -13.85 -20.14
C TRP A 51 4.87 -13.02 -20.60
N MET A 52 4.96 -11.78 -20.14
CA MET A 52 6.09 -10.91 -20.39
C MET A 52 6.93 -10.81 -19.12
N ALA A 53 8.25 -10.94 -19.26
CA ALA A 53 9.16 -10.59 -18.18
C ALA A 53 9.00 -9.11 -17.83
N PHE A 54 9.08 -8.80 -16.55
CA PHE A 54 9.12 -7.43 -16.06
C PHE A 54 10.17 -7.24 -14.99
N THR A 55 10.65 -6.01 -14.89
CA THR A 55 11.46 -5.52 -13.78
C THR A 55 10.79 -4.27 -13.23
N ALA A 56 10.87 -4.09 -11.92
CA ALA A 56 10.35 -2.89 -11.27
C ALA A 56 11.27 -2.43 -10.14
N THR A 57 11.27 -1.13 -9.92
CA THR A 57 11.91 -0.49 -8.78
C THR A 57 10.87 0.31 -8.03
N GLN A 58 10.90 0.22 -6.71
CA GLN A 58 10.02 0.97 -5.84
C GLN A 58 10.81 1.73 -4.79
N ALA A 59 10.47 2.99 -4.57
CA ALA A 59 10.91 3.74 -3.41
C ALA A 59 9.70 4.04 -2.53
N ILE A 60 9.80 3.80 -1.22
CA ILE A 60 8.76 4.08 -0.24
C ILE A 60 9.36 5.02 0.81
N SER A 61 8.68 6.14 1.08
CA SER A 61 9.07 7.08 2.13
C SER A 61 8.61 6.58 3.50
N THR A 62 9.48 6.69 4.50
CA THR A 62 9.13 6.40 5.90
C THR A 62 8.74 7.66 6.68
N CYS A 63 8.98 8.85 6.13
CA CYS A 63 8.68 10.11 6.79
C CYS A 63 7.43 10.81 6.23
N ALA A 64 6.92 10.35 5.09
CA ALA A 64 5.74 10.90 4.43
C ALA A 64 4.93 9.78 3.77
N CYS A 65 3.64 10.02 3.53
CA CYS A 65 2.77 9.13 2.77
C CYS A 65 3.11 9.21 1.28
N GLU A 66 4.24 8.62 0.90
CA GLU A 66 4.76 8.70 -0.46
C GLU A 66 5.39 7.39 -0.90
N PHE A 67 5.19 7.05 -2.17
CA PHE A 67 5.92 6.00 -2.85
C PHE A 67 6.03 6.30 -4.35
N ASN A 68 7.04 5.72 -4.99
CA ASN A 68 7.21 5.77 -6.43
C ASN A 68 7.62 4.39 -6.93
N TRP A 69 6.69 3.73 -7.63
CA TRP A 69 6.89 2.45 -8.27
C TRP A 69 7.02 2.66 -9.78
N ARG A 70 8.05 2.05 -10.37
CA ARG A 70 8.31 2.08 -11.80
C ARG A 70 8.57 0.68 -12.29
N ALA A 71 7.84 0.26 -13.31
CA ALA A 71 8.04 -1.02 -13.96
C ALA A 71 8.35 -0.87 -15.44
N LYS A 72 9.09 -1.84 -15.96
CA LYS A 72 9.30 -2.07 -17.38
C LYS A 72 8.93 -3.52 -17.70
N ALA A 73 8.19 -3.74 -18.77
CA ALA A 73 7.75 -5.05 -19.21
C ALA A 73 7.90 -5.21 -20.73
N GLY A 74 8.04 -6.46 -21.16
CA GLY A 74 8.14 -6.84 -22.58
C GLY A 74 9.56 -6.71 -23.16
N PRO A 75 9.75 -7.11 -24.42
CA PRO A 75 11.04 -7.01 -25.11
C PRO A 75 11.61 -5.58 -25.02
N PHE A 76 12.87 -5.47 -24.60
CA PHE A 76 13.58 -4.20 -24.42
C PHE A 76 12.90 -3.19 -23.46
N GLY A 77 11.93 -3.62 -22.64
CA GLY A 77 11.18 -2.72 -21.76
C GLY A 77 10.22 -1.80 -22.50
N MET A 78 9.67 -2.28 -23.62
CA MET A 78 8.75 -1.52 -24.47
C MET A 78 7.47 -1.05 -23.76
N ILE A 79 7.07 -1.67 -22.65
CA ILE A 79 5.99 -1.15 -21.81
C ILE A 79 6.62 -0.60 -20.54
N SER A 80 6.24 0.60 -20.16
CA SER A 80 6.62 1.20 -18.89
C SER A 80 5.37 1.59 -18.11
N ALA A 81 5.39 1.36 -16.80
CA ALA A 81 4.35 1.77 -15.89
C ALA A 81 4.97 2.59 -14.76
N ARG A 82 4.29 3.66 -14.35
CA ARG A 82 4.60 4.42 -13.15
C ARG A 82 3.35 4.50 -12.31
N ASP A 83 3.49 4.12 -11.06
CA ASP A 83 2.47 4.25 -10.04
C ASP A 83 3.10 4.97 -8.85
N ALA A 84 2.51 6.08 -8.39
CA ALA A 84 3.11 6.91 -7.36
C ALA A 84 2.08 7.68 -6.55
N LEU A 85 2.40 7.88 -5.27
CA LEU A 85 1.82 8.89 -4.39
C LEU A 85 2.94 9.86 -4.02
N GLU A 86 2.86 11.11 -4.46
CA GLU A 86 3.90 12.12 -4.22
C GLU A 86 3.21 13.44 -3.88
N HIS A 87 3.61 14.10 -2.79
CA HIS A 87 3.04 15.39 -2.36
C HIS A 87 1.50 15.37 -2.21
N GLY A 88 0.92 14.22 -1.85
CA GLY A 88 -0.54 14.05 -1.71
C GLY A 88 -1.29 13.83 -3.04
N GLU A 89 -0.57 13.74 -4.15
CA GLU A 89 -1.14 13.48 -5.48
C GLU A 89 -0.87 12.04 -5.92
N GLY A 90 -1.91 11.38 -6.44
CA GLY A 90 -1.81 10.06 -7.04
C GLY A 90 -1.47 10.16 -8.52
N ARG A 91 -0.64 9.23 -9.01
CA ARG A 91 -0.24 9.13 -10.42
C ARG A 91 -0.22 7.68 -10.83
N LEU A 92 -0.98 7.36 -11.88
CA LEU A 92 -0.93 6.06 -12.54
C LEU A 92 -0.83 6.27 -14.05
N ASP A 93 0.34 5.94 -14.59
CA ASP A 93 0.74 6.14 -15.98
C ASP A 93 1.25 4.83 -16.57
N ILE A 94 0.73 4.43 -17.74
CA ILE A 94 1.22 3.29 -18.53
C ILE A 94 1.53 3.79 -19.93
N MET A 95 2.77 3.60 -20.36
CA MET A 95 3.29 4.07 -21.65
C MET A 95 3.87 2.90 -22.47
N ALA A 96 3.58 2.88 -23.77
CA ALA A 96 4.30 2.10 -24.76
C ALA A 96 5.51 2.89 -25.27
N LEU A 97 6.62 2.19 -25.51
CA LEU A 97 7.91 2.71 -25.95
C LEU A 97 8.44 3.89 -25.10
N GLY A 98 7.95 4.03 -23.87
CA GLY A 98 8.25 5.13 -22.96
C GLY A 98 7.60 6.48 -23.31
N VAL A 99 6.90 6.62 -24.43
CA VAL A 99 6.39 7.91 -24.91
C VAL A 99 4.92 7.91 -25.35
N ILE A 100 4.35 6.76 -25.71
CA ILE A 100 2.96 6.66 -26.18
C ILE A 100 2.06 6.25 -25.01
N PRO A 101 1.15 7.10 -24.51
CA PRO A 101 0.27 6.73 -23.39
C PRO A 101 -0.70 5.61 -23.80
N ILE A 102 -0.66 4.50 -23.08
CA ILE A 102 -1.63 3.40 -23.18
C ILE A 102 -2.80 3.67 -22.23
N ALA A 103 -2.48 4.07 -20.99
CA ALA A 103 -3.45 4.42 -19.97
C ALA A 103 -2.85 5.49 -19.07
N ARG A 104 -3.66 6.50 -18.74
CA ARG A 104 -3.33 7.53 -17.77
C ARG A 104 -4.55 7.76 -16.92
N ALA A 105 -4.43 7.56 -15.61
CA ALA A 105 -5.51 7.87 -14.69
C ALA A 105 -5.64 9.40 -14.57
N GLU A 106 -6.89 9.88 -14.58
CA GLU A 106 -7.15 11.28 -14.28
C GLU A 106 -6.84 11.58 -12.82
N HIS A 107 -6.31 12.78 -12.57
CA HIS A 107 -6.06 13.29 -11.23
C HIS A 107 -7.39 13.50 -10.51
N THR A 108 -7.81 12.49 -9.76
CA THR A 108 -9.08 12.48 -9.03
C THR A 108 -8.86 12.15 -7.56
N PRO A 109 -9.74 12.62 -6.66
CA PRO A 109 -9.70 12.23 -5.25
C PRO A 109 -9.84 10.72 -5.03
N ALA A 110 -10.42 9.99 -5.98
CA ALA A 110 -10.51 8.53 -5.94
C ALA A 110 -9.16 7.88 -6.23
N LEU A 111 -8.39 8.40 -7.20
CA LEU A 111 -7.01 7.96 -7.46
C LEU A 111 -6.12 8.17 -6.24
N VAL A 112 -6.11 9.39 -5.67
CA VAL A 112 -5.33 9.70 -4.45
C VAL A 112 -5.68 8.74 -3.31
N ARG A 113 -6.97 8.43 -3.14
CA ARG A 113 -7.43 7.46 -2.13
C ARG A 113 -6.88 6.06 -2.40
N GLY A 114 -6.94 5.60 -3.65
CA GLY A 114 -6.38 4.31 -4.08
C GLY A 114 -4.90 4.20 -3.77
N GLU A 115 -4.12 5.22 -4.13
CA GLU A 115 -2.68 5.23 -3.87
C GLU A 115 -2.35 5.34 -2.38
N LEU A 116 -3.14 6.08 -1.60
CA LEU A 116 -2.98 6.09 -0.16
C LEU A 116 -3.28 4.72 0.47
N MET A 117 -4.29 4.01 -0.02
CA MET A 117 -4.57 2.64 0.41
C MET A 117 -3.43 1.70 0.07
N ARG A 118 -2.82 1.85 -1.12
CA ARG A 118 -1.63 1.09 -1.51
C ARG A 118 -0.45 1.39 -0.58
N TYR A 119 -0.17 2.66 -0.28
CA TYR A 119 0.87 3.05 0.67
C TYR A 119 0.67 2.38 2.04
N LEU A 120 -0.56 2.39 2.57
CA LEU A 120 -0.87 1.74 3.85
C LEU A 120 -0.72 0.21 3.78
N ALA A 121 -1.07 -0.42 2.65
CA ALA A 121 -0.89 -1.86 2.44
C ALA A 121 0.59 -2.27 2.42
N GLU A 122 1.48 -1.34 2.04
CA GLU A 122 2.91 -1.60 1.91
C GLU A 122 3.74 -1.25 3.15
N LEU A 123 3.12 -0.75 4.23
CA LEU A 123 3.80 -0.50 5.50
C LEU A 123 4.62 -1.70 6.03
N PRO A 124 4.21 -2.98 5.87
CA PRO A 124 5.05 -4.11 6.25
C PRO A 124 6.40 -4.17 5.51
N TRP A 125 6.49 -3.61 4.31
CA TRP A 125 7.74 -3.49 3.54
C TRP A 125 8.60 -2.29 3.95
N ALA A 126 8.01 -1.31 4.65
CA ALA A 126 8.69 -0.12 5.17
C ALA A 126 8.25 0.18 6.61
N PRO A 127 8.48 -0.75 7.57
CA PRO A 127 7.85 -0.68 8.88
C PRO A 127 8.32 0.51 9.72
N ALA A 128 9.49 1.09 9.41
CA ALA A 128 9.95 2.32 10.05
C ALA A 128 8.97 3.50 9.85
N ALA A 129 8.15 3.47 8.79
CA ALA A 129 7.09 4.46 8.57
C ALA A 129 6.06 4.51 9.70
N ILE A 130 5.82 3.40 10.41
CA ILE A 130 4.89 3.35 11.54
C ILE A 130 5.35 4.28 12.66
N LEU A 131 6.66 4.38 12.89
CA LEU A 131 7.24 5.25 13.92
C LEU A 131 7.53 6.66 13.39
N LEU A 132 8.04 6.77 12.17
CA LEU A 132 8.60 8.01 11.63
C LEU A 132 7.59 8.91 10.92
N ASN A 133 6.51 8.36 10.35
CA ASN A 133 5.56 9.14 9.57
C ASN A 133 4.50 9.77 10.49
N THR A 134 4.63 11.06 10.74
CA THR A 134 3.72 11.84 11.59
C THR A 134 2.37 12.14 10.92
N ALA A 135 2.25 11.95 9.60
CA ALA A 135 0.97 12.05 8.90
C ALA A 135 0.05 10.82 9.15
N LEU A 136 0.59 9.74 9.74
CA LEU A 136 -0.18 8.58 10.15
C LEU A 136 -0.78 8.77 11.55
N CYS A 137 -2.10 8.71 11.63
CA CYS A 137 -2.85 8.74 12.88
C CYS A 137 -3.27 7.33 13.26
N TRP A 138 -2.64 6.79 14.31
CA TRP A 138 -2.91 5.46 14.83
C TRP A 138 -3.82 5.49 16.06
N ARG A 139 -4.65 4.46 16.20
CA ARG A 139 -5.42 4.19 17.41
C ARG A 139 -5.60 2.68 17.58
N GLU A 140 -5.89 2.26 18.81
CA GLU A 140 -6.38 0.92 19.09
C GLU A 140 -7.88 0.86 18.74
N ASP A 141 -8.30 -0.19 18.03
CA ASP A 141 -9.69 -0.42 17.57
C ASP A 141 -10.22 -1.76 18.14
N GLY A 142 -9.59 -2.27 19.21
CA GLY A 142 -9.89 -3.55 19.88
C GLY A 142 -8.63 -4.19 20.48
N PRO A 143 -8.76 -5.35 21.16
CA PRO A 143 -7.64 -6.04 21.82
C PRO A 143 -6.55 -6.48 20.83
N ASP A 144 -6.95 -6.90 19.62
CA ASP A 144 -6.05 -7.37 18.56
C ASP A 144 -6.25 -6.59 17.25
N ALA A 145 -6.68 -5.32 17.35
CA ALA A 145 -6.97 -4.50 16.18
C ALA A 145 -6.40 -3.10 16.36
N LEU A 146 -5.60 -2.67 15.39
CA LEU A 146 -5.17 -1.29 15.25
C LEU A 146 -5.97 -0.64 14.13
N ALA A 147 -6.02 0.69 14.12
CA ALA A 147 -6.54 1.44 13.00
C ALA A 147 -5.61 2.59 12.68
N VAL A 148 -5.31 2.74 11.39
CA VAL A 148 -4.47 3.82 10.86
C VAL A 148 -5.26 4.64 9.85
N SER A 149 -5.22 5.95 10.05
CA SER A 149 -5.74 6.92 9.10
C SER A 149 -4.60 7.81 8.62
N ALA A 150 -4.72 8.29 7.38
CA ALA A 150 -3.74 9.17 6.76
C ALA A 150 -4.49 10.21 5.92
N GLY A 151 -3.95 11.42 5.81
CA GLY A 151 -4.56 12.48 5.00
C GLY A 151 -3.84 13.81 5.10
N ALA A 152 -3.92 14.59 4.02
CA ALA A 152 -3.49 15.98 4.00
C ALA A 152 -4.38 16.83 4.92
N GLU A 153 -3.76 17.76 5.65
CA GLU A 153 -4.39 18.58 6.68
C GLU A 153 -5.42 19.58 6.07
N LYS A 154 -6.72 19.25 6.16
CA LYS A 154 -7.91 20.14 6.36
C LYS A 154 -9.23 19.30 6.35
N PRO A 155 -10.36 19.79 6.92
CA PRO A 155 -11.16 19.05 7.89
C PRO A 155 -12.20 18.11 7.26
N ARG A 156 -11.74 17.03 6.63
CA ARG A 156 -12.53 15.80 6.51
C ARG A 156 -11.59 14.64 6.78
N ARG A 157 -11.47 14.28 8.06
CA ARG A 157 -10.76 13.09 8.53
C ARG A 157 -11.34 11.87 7.81
N LYS A 158 -10.67 11.41 6.75
CA LYS A 158 -10.97 10.12 6.12
C LYS A 158 -10.23 9.07 6.92
N SER A 159 -10.97 8.31 7.71
CA SER A 159 -10.41 7.23 8.51
C SER A 159 -10.34 5.95 7.67
N CYS A 160 -9.13 5.51 7.33
CA CYS A 160 -8.92 4.10 7.08
C CYS A 160 -8.84 3.38 8.45
N SER A 161 -9.26 2.12 8.50
CA SER A 161 -8.97 1.24 9.62
C SER A 161 -8.30 0.00 9.04
N ALA A 162 -7.12 -0.33 9.55
CA ALA A 162 -6.36 -1.50 9.16
C ALA A 162 -6.22 -2.42 10.37
N SER A 163 -7.17 -3.34 10.57
CA SER A 163 -7.10 -4.29 11.67
C SER A 163 -6.04 -5.34 11.36
N THR A 164 -5.05 -5.47 12.24
CA THR A 164 -4.01 -6.50 12.21
C THR A 164 -4.24 -7.51 13.32
N ALA A 165 -4.80 -8.67 13.00
CA ALA A 165 -4.97 -9.75 13.98
C ALA A 165 -3.60 -10.22 14.47
N THR A 166 -3.32 -10.02 15.75
CA THR A 166 -2.06 -10.42 16.37
C THR A 166 -2.26 -11.78 17.04
N GLY A 167 -1.84 -12.85 16.37
CA GLY A 167 -1.83 -14.18 16.96
C GLY A 167 -1.01 -15.14 16.13
N GLY A 168 0.31 -15.23 16.39
CA GLY A 168 1.24 -16.27 15.88
C GLY A 168 1.29 -16.53 14.36
N SER A 169 0.50 -15.84 13.56
CA SER A 169 0.26 -16.00 12.13
C SER A 169 0.63 -14.71 11.39
N PRO A 170 0.86 -14.76 10.07
CA PRO A 170 1.24 -13.57 9.29
C PRO A 170 0.29 -12.40 9.56
N VAL A 171 0.87 -11.20 9.71
CA VAL A 171 0.13 -9.96 9.93
C VAL A 171 -0.83 -9.76 8.75
N ALA A 172 -2.11 -10.05 8.96
CA ALA A 172 -3.16 -9.81 7.98
C ALA A 172 -3.56 -8.33 8.09
N SER A 173 -3.30 -7.54 7.05
CA SER A 173 -3.76 -6.15 6.97
C SER A 173 -5.12 -6.09 6.26
N HIS A 174 -6.19 -5.82 7.00
CA HIS A 174 -7.51 -5.60 6.41
C HIS A 174 -7.77 -4.10 6.25
N LEU A 175 -7.59 -3.59 5.03
CA LEU A 175 -7.92 -2.20 4.70
C LEU A 175 -9.42 -2.05 4.46
N ILE A 176 -10.11 -1.41 5.40
CA ILE A 176 -11.53 -1.08 5.25
C ILE A 176 -11.66 0.41 4.93
N ASP A 177 -12.21 0.71 3.75
CA ASP A 177 -12.69 2.06 3.42
C ASP A 177 -14.09 2.25 4.02
N ARG A 178 -14.17 3.05 5.09
CA ARG A 178 -15.44 3.32 5.80
C ARG A 178 -16.39 4.25 5.02
N ASP A 179 -15.96 4.89 3.92
CA ASP A 179 -16.84 5.72 3.08
C ASP A 179 -17.66 4.89 2.08
N ARG A 180 -17.34 3.61 1.87
CA ARG A 180 -18.07 2.75 0.93
C ARG A 180 -19.26 2.11 1.66
N ARG A 181 -20.50 2.50 1.33
CA ARG A 181 -21.69 1.73 1.78
C ARG A 181 -21.53 0.28 1.32
N PRO A 182 -21.70 -0.72 2.19
CA PRO A 182 -21.53 -2.11 1.81
C PRO A 182 -22.60 -2.51 0.79
N ARG A 183 -22.18 -2.81 -0.44
CA ARG A 183 -22.97 -3.61 -1.38
C ARG A 183 -22.34 -4.98 -1.39
N HIS A 184 -23.03 -5.94 -0.79
CA HIS A 184 -22.70 -7.37 -0.64
C HIS A 184 -22.04 -7.74 0.71
N SER A 185 -22.85 -8.39 1.54
CA SER A 185 -22.44 -9.18 2.70
C SER A 185 -21.66 -10.41 2.24
N CYS A 186 -20.42 -10.58 2.68
CA CYS A 186 -19.65 -11.80 2.45
C CYS A 186 -19.84 -12.76 3.65
N PRO A 187 -20.20 -14.04 3.45
CA PRO A 187 -20.35 -14.99 4.54
C PRO A 187 -18.99 -15.49 5.06
N ARG A 188 -18.87 -15.64 6.38
CA ARG A 188 -17.76 -16.35 7.03
C ARG A 188 -17.74 -17.82 6.59
N ARG A 189 -16.59 -18.34 6.15
CA ARG A 189 -16.33 -19.79 6.09
C ARG A 189 -14.92 -20.13 6.59
N GLY A 190 -14.91 -20.96 7.64
CA GLY A 190 -14.28 -22.29 7.70
C GLY A 190 -12.78 -22.42 7.46
N ALA A 191 -12.06 -22.83 8.51
CA ALA A 191 -10.68 -23.31 8.49
C ALA A 191 -10.49 -24.56 7.61
N GLY A 192 -9.36 -24.64 6.92
CA GLY A 192 -8.90 -25.83 6.20
C GLY A 192 -7.79 -25.51 5.19
N ASP A 193 -6.61 -26.09 5.43
CA ASP A 193 -5.48 -26.31 4.51
C ASP A 193 -4.44 -25.20 4.21
N SER A 194 -3.26 -25.42 4.78
CA SER A 194 -1.88 -25.08 4.36
C SER A 194 -1.63 -23.79 3.56
N PRO A 195 -1.00 -22.75 4.16
CA PRO A 195 -0.69 -21.52 3.43
C PRO A 195 0.59 -21.70 2.59
N THR A 196 0.41 -21.97 1.30
CA THR A 196 1.36 -21.44 0.31
C THR A 196 1.23 -19.92 0.36
N ILE A 197 2.31 -19.24 0.75
CA ILE A 197 2.39 -17.77 0.75
C ILE A 197 2.35 -17.29 -0.71
N ALA A 198 1.14 -17.14 -1.24
CA ALA A 198 0.88 -16.34 -2.41
C ALA A 198 0.61 -14.92 -1.93
N VAL A 199 1.66 -14.11 -1.81
CA VAL A 199 1.50 -12.65 -1.76
C VAL A 199 1.01 -12.24 -3.15
N ALA A 200 -0.30 -12.33 -3.36
CA ALA A 200 -0.96 -11.53 -4.38
C ALA A 200 -0.84 -10.09 -3.90
N ALA A 201 0.28 -9.45 -4.25
CA ALA A 201 0.31 -8.01 -4.33
C ALA A 201 -0.92 -7.65 -5.17
N ILE A 202 -1.90 -6.99 -4.56
CA ILE A 202 -3.04 -6.43 -5.26
C ILE A 202 -2.44 -5.32 -6.13
N CYS A 203 -1.89 -5.72 -7.27
CA CYS A 203 -1.82 -4.88 -8.43
C CYS A 203 -3.28 -4.62 -8.74
N GLY A 204 -3.78 -3.45 -8.34
CA GLY A 204 -5.14 -3.00 -8.58
C GLY A 204 -5.37 -2.83 -10.07
N PHE A 205 -5.47 -3.94 -10.80
CA PHE A 205 -5.91 -4.01 -12.17
C PHE A 205 -7.24 -4.74 -12.20
N LEU A 206 -8.27 -4.05 -11.74
CA LEU A 206 -9.64 -4.30 -12.16
C LEU A 206 -10.24 -2.97 -12.58
N MET A 207 -9.99 -2.58 -13.83
CA MET A 207 -10.88 -1.62 -14.47
C MET A 207 -12.27 -2.26 -14.54
N PRO A 208 -13.35 -1.60 -14.10
CA PRO A 208 -14.68 -2.04 -14.47
C PRO A 208 -14.82 -1.85 -15.99
N ALA A 209 -14.87 -2.95 -16.72
CA ALA A 209 -15.39 -2.95 -18.08
C ALA A 209 -16.84 -2.45 -18.00
N LYS A 210 -17.07 -1.22 -18.47
CA LYS A 210 -18.41 -0.68 -18.65
C LYS A 210 -19.00 -1.40 -19.86
N SER A 211 -19.80 -2.44 -19.65
CA SER A 211 -20.65 -2.97 -20.71
C SER A 211 -21.70 -1.91 -21.03
N ALA A 212 -21.59 -1.30 -22.19
CA ALA A 212 -22.69 -0.59 -22.80
C ALA A 212 -23.83 -1.58 -23.06
N GLY A 213 -25.01 -1.23 -22.58
CA GLY A 213 -26.31 -1.76 -22.93
C GLY A 213 -27.29 -0.60 -22.82
#